data_AF-A0A4R6M147-F1
#
_entry.id   AF-A0A4R6M147-F1
#
_cell.length_a   1.000
_cell.length_b   1.000
_cell.length_c   1.000
_cell.angle_alpha   90.00
_cell.angle_beta   90.00
_cell.angle_gamma   90.00
#
_symmetry.space_group_name_H-M   'P 1'
#
loop_
_entity.id
_entity.type
_entity.pdbx_description
1 polymer ?
#
loop_
_entity_poly.entity_id
_entity_poly.type
_entity_poly.pdbx_seq_one_letter_code
_entity_poly.pdbx_strand_id
1 'polypeptide(L)'
;MKYILEIVDYNVDIMKNKVDTIIPERSETFMSTANKLREEGKLEGIKEGMKESRKEELIETIVSLTVKKFNIDSFPPELKKSLYNNEIGTLKIIRDNLLNIESIEDLKKYLN
;
A
#
# COMPACT_ATOMS: atom_id res chain seq x y z
N MET A 1 12.06 -30.24 12.24
CA MET A 1 13.02 -29.28 11.65
C MET A 1 12.24 -28.13 11.06
N LYS A 2 12.43 -26.92 11.58
CA LYS A 2 11.85 -25.70 11.02
C LYS A 2 12.91 -25.15 10.07
N TYR A 3 12.78 -25.41 8.77
CA TYR A 3 13.66 -24.76 7.80
C TYR A 3 13.26 -23.29 7.78
N ILE A 4 14.04 -22.45 8.46
CA ILE A 4 14.05 -21.02 8.17
C ILE A 4 14.64 -20.97 6.76
N LEU A 5 13.79 -20.69 5.77
CA LEU A 5 14.26 -20.26 4.46
C LEU A 5 15.03 -18.96 4.71
N GLU A 6 16.33 -19.07 4.90
CA GLU A 6 17.23 -17.95 4.77
C GLU A 6 17.03 -17.46 3.34
N ILE A 7 16.40 -16.29 3.17
CA ILE A 7 16.16 -15.71 1.84
C ILE A 7 17.53 -15.25 1.34
N VAL A 8 18.26 -16.18 0.74
CA VAL A 8 19.44 -15.89 -0.05
C VAL A 8 18.93 -15.42 -1.40
N ASP A 9 19.32 -14.21 -1.82
CA ASP A 9 19.00 -13.64 -3.12
C ASP A 9 19.72 -14.42 -4.23
N TYR A 10 19.22 -15.62 -4.52
CA TYR A 10 19.75 -16.50 -5.54
C TYR A 10 19.09 -16.15 -6.86
N ASN A 11 19.92 -15.75 -7.83
CA ASN A 11 19.47 -15.53 -9.18
C ASN A 11 18.80 -16.81 -9.73
N VAL A 12 17.55 -16.66 -10.21
CA VAL A 12 16.73 -17.76 -10.74
C VAL A 12 17.43 -18.51 -11.87
N ASP A 13 18.21 -17.83 -12.70
CA ASP A 13 18.98 -18.45 -13.79
C ASP A 13 20.12 -19.33 -13.26
N ILE A 14 20.79 -18.92 -12.17
CA ILE A 14 21.80 -19.74 -11.49
C ILE A 14 21.16 -20.99 -10.90
N MET A 15 19.98 -20.86 -10.30
CA MET A 15 19.24 -22.00 -9.77
C MET A 15 18.76 -22.93 -10.89
N LYS A 16 18.26 -22.38 -12.00
CA LYS A 16 17.87 -23.15 -13.18
C LYS A 16 19.04 -23.99 -13.69
N ASN A 17 20.22 -23.41 -13.86
CA ASN A 17 21.41 -24.14 -14.33
C ASN A 17 21.77 -25.32 -13.41
N LYS A 18 21.61 -25.17 -12.09
CA LYS A 18 21.80 -26.28 -11.14
C LYS A 18 20.73 -27.37 -11.31
N VAL A 19 19.46 -26.99 -11.47
CA VAL A 19 18.36 -27.94 -11.71
C VAL A 19 18.59 -28.69 -13.02
N ASP A 20 18.96 -27.98 -14.09
CA ASP A 20 19.27 -28.57 -15.39
C ASP A 20 20.40 -29.60 -15.33
N THR A 21 21.33 -29.44 -14.37
CA THR A 21 22.47 -30.35 -14.21
C THR A 21 22.15 -31.55 -13.31
N ILE A 22 21.39 -31.34 -12.22
CA ILE A 22 21.16 -32.36 -11.18
C ILE A 22 19.90 -33.18 -11.47
N ILE A 23 18.82 -32.52 -11.92
CA ILE A 23 17.49 -33.12 -12.14
C ILE A 23 16.84 -32.47 -13.38
N PRO A 24 17.36 -32.74 -14.59
CA PRO A 24 16.98 -32.04 -15.82
C PRO A 24 15.46 -32.09 -16.10
N GLU A 25 14.81 -33.21 -15.76
CA GLU A 25 13.37 -33.43 -15.95
C GLU A 25 12.49 -32.46 -15.14
N ARG A 26 13.06 -31.78 -14.12
CA ARG A 26 12.34 -30.80 -13.30
C ARG A 26 12.58 -29.35 -13.71
N SER A 27 13.42 -29.09 -14.72
CA SER A 27 13.76 -27.75 -15.19
C SER A 27 12.53 -26.91 -15.53
N GLU A 28 11.62 -27.48 -16.31
CA GLU A 28 10.40 -26.79 -16.73
C GLU A 28 9.48 -26.47 -15.53
N THR A 29 9.31 -27.44 -14.62
CA THR A 29 8.50 -27.25 -13.41
C THR A 29 9.12 -26.19 -12.50
N PHE A 30 10.45 -26.16 -12.38
CA PHE A 30 11.18 -25.14 -11.64
C PHE A 30 10.92 -23.75 -12.23
N MET A 31 11.08 -23.60 -13.55
CA MET A 31 10.83 -22.31 -14.23
C MET A 31 9.37 -21.87 -14.16
N SER A 32 8.42 -22.80 -14.30
CA SER A 32 7.01 -22.51 -14.13
C SER A 32 6.70 -21.99 -12.73
N THR A 33 7.31 -22.57 -11.69
CA THR A 33 7.15 -22.13 -10.30
C THR A 33 7.72 -20.73 -10.11
N ALA A 34 8.94 -20.49 -10.62
CA ALA A 34 9.59 -19.18 -10.53
C ALA A 34 8.79 -18.07 -11.22
N ASN A 35 8.24 -18.35 -12.41
CA ASN A 35 7.38 -17.40 -13.14
C ASN A 35 6.09 -17.11 -12.36
N LYS A 36 5.46 -18.15 -11.78
CA LYS A 36 4.25 -17.96 -10.97
C LYS A 36 4.51 -17.04 -9.77
N LEU A 37 5.59 -17.26 -9.03
CA LEU A 37 5.97 -16.41 -7.89
C LEU A 37 6.26 -14.96 -8.31
N ARG A 38 6.91 -14.76 -9.46
CA ARG A 38 7.17 -13.41 -10.01
C ARG A 38 5.87 -12.68 -10.35
N GLU A 39 4.93 -13.35 -11.01
CA GLU A 39 3.64 -12.76 -11.35
C GLU A 39 2.79 -12.47 -10.11
N GLU A 40 2.76 -13.39 -9.13
CA GLU A 40 2.08 -13.16 -7.84
C GLU A 40 2.66 -11.94 -7.12
N GLY A 41 3.98 -11.85 -7.00
CA GLY A 41 4.64 -10.69 -6.38
C GLY A 41 4.36 -9.38 -7.12
N LYS A 42 4.35 -9.38 -8.45
CA LYS A 42 3.99 -8.20 -9.25
C LYS A 42 2.55 -7.77 -9.02
N LEU A 43 1.60 -8.72 -9.01
CA LEU A 43 0.18 -8.44 -8.78
C LEU A 43 -0.06 -7.91 -7.37
N GLU A 44 0.57 -8.50 -6.36
CA GLU A 44 0.47 -8.05 -4.98
C GLU A 44 1.08 -6.65 -4.81
N GLY A 45 2.25 -6.40 -5.38
CA GLY A 45 2.88 -5.07 -5.38
C GLY A 45 2.00 -3.99 -6.04
N ILE A 46 1.37 -4.30 -7.18
CA ILE A 46 0.41 -3.38 -7.82
C ILE A 46 -0.78 -3.13 -6.89
N LYS A 47 -1.32 -4.18 -6.27
CA LYS A 47 -2.49 -4.07 -5.38
C LYS A 47 -2.19 -3.23 -4.14
N GLU A 48 -1.03 -3.43 -3.52
CA GLU A 48 -0.58 -2.64 -2.37
C GLU A 48 -0.33 -1.19 -2.77
N GLY A 49 0.40 -0.95 -3.86
CA GLY A 49 0.63 0.40 -4.37
C GLY A 49 -0.69 1.14 -4.68
N MET A 50 -1.65 0.49 -5.34
CA MET A 50 -2.97 1.07 -5.58
C MET A 50 -3.77 1.35 -4.30
N LYS A 51 -3.51 0.62 -3.21
CA LYS A 51 -4.17 0.85 -1.91
C LYS A 51 -3.54 2.04 -1.20
N GLU A 52 -2.21 2.14 -1.20
CA GLU A 52 -1.46 3.26 -0.62
C GLU A 52 -1.74 4.56 -1.36
N SER A 53 -1.62 4.58 -2.70
CA SER A 53 -1.89 5.79 -3.49
C SER A 53 -3.33 6.28 -3.33
N ARG A 54 -4.31 5.36 -3.21
CA ARG A 54 -5.70 5.75 -2.92
C ARG A 54 -5.88 6.37 -1.54
N LYS A 55 -5.09 5.94 -0.55
CA LYS A 55 -5.12 6.55 0.79
C LYS A 55 -4.51 7.94 0.74
N GLU A 56 -3.37 8.09 0.08
CA GLU A 56 -2.68 9.39 -0.06
C GLU A 56 -3.55 10.42 -0.78
N GLU A 57 -4.12 10.07 -1.94
CA GLU A 57 -4.99 10.97 -2.72
C GLU A 57 -6.22 11.42 -1.93
N LEU A 58 -6.79 10.52 -1.12
CA LEU A 58 -7.93 10.85 -0.26
C LEU A 58 -7.53 11.83 0.86
N ILE A 59 -6.35 11.65 1.47
CA ILE A 59 -5.81 12.58 2.48
C ILE A 59 -5.55 13.95 1.84
N GLU A 60 -4.90 13.99 0.68
CA GLU A 60 -4.63 15.24 -0.03
C GLU A 60 -5.91 15.97 -0.41
N THR A 61 -6.94 15.24 -0.85
CA THR A 61 -8.26 15.80 -1.14
C THR A 61 -8.90 16.40 0.10
N ILE A 62 -8.93 15.68 1.23
CA ILE A 62 -9.46 16.20 2.50
C ILE A 62 -8.71 17.46 2.91
N VAL A 63 -7.38 17.45 2.85
CA VAL A 63 -6.53 18.59 3.21
C VAL A 63 -6.83 19.80 2.33
N SER A 64 -6.80 19.62 1.01
CA SER A 64 -7.03 20.68 0.01
C SER A 64 -8.42 21.30 0.15
N LEU A 65 -9.45 20.47 0.29
CA LEU A 65 -10.82 20.96 0.43
C LEU A 65 -11.06 21.61 1.79
N THR A 66 -10.47 21.10 2.88
CA THR A 66 -10.56 21.72 4.21
C THR A 66 -9.94 23.12 4.21
N VAL A 67 -8.75 23.25 3.63
CA VAL A 67 -8.04 24.54 3.48
C VAL A 67 -8.92 25.55 2.74
N LYS A 68 -9.50 25.13 1.61
CA LYS A 68 -10.39 25.98 0.81
C LYS A 68 -11.69 26.33 1.54
N LYS A 69 -12.33 25.36 2.20
CA LYS A 69 -13.62 25.54 2.87
C LYS A 69 -13.52 26.54 4.02
N PHE A 70 -12.51 26.38 4.86
CA PHE A 70 -12.34 27.22 6.05
C PHE A 70 -11.48 28.46 5.80
N ASN A 71 -11.00 28.65 4.57
CA ASN A 71 -10.16 29.77 4.17
C ASN A 71 -8.96 29.96 5.13
N ILE A 72 -8.24 28.87 5.41
CA ILE A 72 -7.06 28.85 6.27
C ILE A 72 -5.79 28.78 5.42
N ASP A 73 -4.67 29.35 5.89
CA ASP A 73 -3.43 29.39 5.11
C ASP A 73 -2.80 28.01 4.91
N SER A 74 -2.93 27.13 5.90
CA SER A 74 -2.40 25.77 5.84
C SER A 74 -3.16 24.82 6.75
N PHE A 75 -3.16 23.53 6.37
CA PHE A 75 -3.78 22.49 7.18
C PHE A 75 -2.87 22.13 8.37
N PRO A 76 -3.40 22.02 9.60
CA PRO A 76 -2.59 21.75 10.78
C PRO A 76 -1.78 20.44 10.66
N PRO A 77 -0.44 20.47 10.86
CA PRO A 77 0.41 19.29 10.68
C PRO A 77 0.03 18.11 11.57
N GLU A 78 -0.40 18.36 12.81
CA GLU A 78 -0.82 17.31 13.74
C GLU A 78 -2.07 16.58 13.24
N LEU A 79 -3.04 17.31 12.67
CA LEU A 79 -4.22 16.70 12.06
C LEU A 79 -3.86 15.93 10.79
N LYS A 80 -2.86 16.39 10.03
CA LYS A 80 -2.40 15.68 8.84
C LYS A 80 -1.85 14.31 9.23
N LYS A 81 -1.06 14.23 10.32
CA LYS A 81 -0.59 12.95 10.88
C LYS A 81 -1.76 12.06 11.31
N SER A 82 -2.77 12.61 11.98
CA SER A 82 -3.97 11.85 12.35
C SER A 82 -4.69 11.26 11.13
N LEU A 83 -4.77 11.99 10.01
CA LEU A 83 -5.33 11.46 8.75
C LEU A 83 -4.53 10.24 8.23
N TYR A 84 -3.18 10.29 8.28
CA TYR A 84 -2.35 9.14 7.89
C TYR A 84 -2.52 7.92 8.79
N ASN A 85 -2.79 8.13 10.08
CA ASN A 85 -2.98 7.04 11.05
C ASN A 85 -4.37 6.41 10.97
N ASN A 86 -5.36 7.11 10.41
CA ASN A 86 -6.73 6.61 10.31
C ASN A 86 -6.92 5.62 9.15
N GLU A 87 -7.95 4.80 9.25
CA GLU A 87 -8.31 3.84 8.21
C GLU A 87 -8.94 4.54 7.00
N ILE A 88 -8.82 3.93 5.82
CA ILE A 88 -9.42 4.45 4.57
C ILE A 88 -10.94 4.68 4.72
N GLY A 89 -11.62 3.84 5.52
CA GLY A 89 -13.06 3.98 5.76
C GLY A 89 -13.39 5.31 6.44
N THR A 90 -12.66 5.64 7.51
CA THR A 90 -12.80 6.92 8.22
C THR A 90 -12.53 8.11 7.30
N LEU A 91 -11.48 8.04 6.49
CA LEU A 91 -11.15 9.09 5.54
C LEU A 91 -12.26 9.31 4.50
N LYS A 92 -12.91 8.25 4.02
CA LYS A 92 -14.06 8.36 3.10
C LYS A 92 -15.24 9.05 3.78
N ILE A 93 -15.53 8.70 5.03
CA ILE A 93 -16.58 9.35 5.82
C ILE A 93 -16.30 10.84 5.96
N ILE A 94 -15.05 11.22 6.28
CA ILE A 94 -14.64 12.63 6.36
C ILE A 94 -14.88 13.34 5.02
N ARG A 95 -14.39 12.78 3.90
CA ARG A 95 -14.58 13.37 2.57
C ARG A 95 -16.07 13.56 2.24
N ASP A 96 -16.88 12.53 2.47
CA ASP A 96 -18.30 12.54 2.10
C ASP A 96 -19.11 13.52 2.97
N ASN A 97 -18.67 13.77 4.21
CA ASN A 97 -19.29 14.72 5.12
C ASN A 97 -18.61 16.09 5.14
N LEU A 98 -17.58 16.33 4.31
CA LEU A 98 -16.73 17.51 4.44
C LEU A 98 -17.51 18.83 4.30
N LEU A 99 -18.57 18.85 3.49
CA LEU A 99 -19.46 20.00 3.35
C LEU A 99 -20.29 20.29 4.61
N ASN A 100 -20.52 19.29 5.47
CA ASN A 100 -21.26 19.41 6.72
C ASN A 100 -20.37 19.73 7.93
N ILE A 101 -19.04 19.52 7.82
CA ILE A 101 -18.09 19.81 8.90
C ILE A 101 -17.90 21.33 9.04
N GLU A 102 -18.39 21.97 10.09
CA GLU A 102 -18.40 23.44 10.19
C GLU A 102 -17.07 24.05 10.64
N SER A 103 -16.21 23.26 11.28
CA SER A 103 -14.93 23.73 11.80
C SER A 103 -13.83 22.65 11.81
N ILE A 104 -12.58 23.08 12.03
CA ILE A 104 -11.47 22.17 12.29
C ILE A 104 -11.70 21.32 13.55
N GLU A 105 -12.41 21.85 14.54
CA GLU A 105 -12.75 21.09 15.75
C GLU A 105 -13.78 19.99 15.46
N ASP A 106 -14.72 20.24 14.56
CA ASP A 106 -15.65 19.21 14.10
C ASP A 106 -14.95 18.11 13.31
N LEU A 107 -13.94 18.46 12.52
CA LEU A 107 -13.13 17.49 11.78
C LEU A 107 -12.43 16.51 12.74
N LYS A 108 -11.92 16.99 13.88
CA LYS A 108 -11.27 16.16 14.90
C LYS A 108 -12.17 15.06 15.44
N LYS A 109 -13.49 15.28 15.50
CA LYS A 109 -14.45 14.28 16.01
C LYS A 109 -14.51 13.02 15.16
N TYR A 110 -14.05 13.09 13.90
CA TYR A 110 -13.99 11.94 12.99
C TYR A 110 -12.66 11.20 13.07
N LEU A 111 -11.65 11.79 13.68
CA LEU A 111 -10.31 11.23 13.73
C LEU A 111 -10.16 10.47 15.05
N ASN A 112 -9.82 9.17 14.94
CA ASN A 112 -9.34 8.39 16.08
C ASN A 112 -7.93 8.83 16.48
#